data_AF-A0A7K1FTK1-F1
#
_entry.id   AF-A0A7K1FTK1-F1
#
_cell.length_a   1.000
_cell.length_b   1.000
_cell.length_c   1.000
_cell.angle_alpha   90.00
_cell.angle_beta   90.00
_cell.angle_gamma   90.00
#
_symmetry.space_group_name_H-M   'P 1'
#
loop_
_entity.id
_entity.type
_entity.pdbx_description
1 polymer ?
#
loop_
_entity_poly.entity_id
_entity_poly.type
_entity_poly.pdbx_seq_one_letter_code
_entity_poly.pdbx_strand_id
1 'polypeptide(L)'
;MQTVAMEHGFRPDDEKWAAQLERLAHHMRTHGLPPSTSAGTDAAERRLGYWLSTQRREERLRTLLPHRREQLDQAVPGWRTHHTMWA
;
A
#
# COMPACT_ATOMS: atom_id res chain seq x y z
N MET A 1 14.27 24.76 -4.74
CA MET A 1 13.16 24.66 -3.76
C MET A 1 12.37 23.40 -4.05
N GLN A 2 12.49 22.38 -3.20
CA GLN A 2 11.53 21.26 -3.04
C GLN A 2 12.05 20.36 -1.89
N THR A 3 12.02 20.91 -0.68
CA THR A 3 11.99 20.11 0.54
C THR A 3 10.57 19.59 0.68
N VAL A 4 10.27 18.45 0.07
CA VAL A 4 9.02 17.72 0.37
C VAL A 4 9.20 17.10 1.74
N ALA A 5 8.72 17.84 2.75
CA ALA A 5 8.64 17.37 4.11
C ALA A 5 7.92 16.01 4.11
N MET A 6 8.63 15.00 4.62
CA MET A 6 8.11 13.69 4.97
C MET A 6 7.21 13.86 6.19
N GLU A 7 6.04 14.45 6.00
CA GLU A 7 4.97 14.48 6.99
C GLU A 7 3.75 13.74 6.42
N HIS A 8 2.72 13.55 7.24
CA HIS A 8 1.48 12.81 7.00
C HIS A 8 1.45 11.39 7.58
N GLY A 9 1.67 11.31 8.89
CA GLY A 9 0.79 10.49 9.72
C GLY A 9 -0.68 10.91 9.46
N PHE A 10 -1.53 9.90 9.26
CA PHE A 10 -3.00 9.99 9.19
C PHE A 10 -3.60 11.08 8.27
N ARG A 11 -3.95 10.71 7.03
CA ARG A 11 -4.88 11.49 6.20
C ARG A 11 -6.28 10.85 6.25
N PRO A 12 -7.34 11.54 6.72
CA PRO A 12 -8.71 11.04 6.79
C PRO A 12 -9.45 11.12 5.44
N ASP A 13 -8.74 10.97 4.33
CA ASP A 13 -9.34 10.99 3.00
C ASP A 13 -9.53 9.54 2.54
N ASP A 14 -10.65 8.95 2.96
CA ASP A 14 -11.01 7.57 2.64
C ASP A 14 -11.23 7.36 1.14
N GLU A 15 -11.59 8.41 0.39
CA GLU A 15 -11.69 8.35 -1.08
C GLU A 15 -10.31 8.13 -1.72
N LYS A 16 -9.30 8.93 -1.37
CA LYS A 16 -7.93 8.72 -1.84
C LYS A 16 -7.37 7.38 -1.37
N TRP A 17 -7.73 6.95 -0.16
CA TRP A 17 -7.33 5.64 0.35
C TRP A 17 -7.95 4.50 -0.48
N ALA A 18 -9.25 4.58 -0.77
CA ALA A 18 -9.98 3.61 -1.59
C ALA A 18 -9.44 3.57 -3.03
N ALA A 19 -9.17 4.73 -3.64
CA ALA A 19 -8.56 4.80 -4.97
C ALA A 19 -7.19 4.11 -5.01
N GLN A 20 -6.38 4.23 -3.95
CA GLN A 20 -5.10 3.53 -3.85
C GLN A 20 -5.27 2.03 -3.64
N LEU A 21 -6.29 1.61 -2.88
CA LEU A 21 -6.67 0.20 -2.73
C LEU A 21 -7.08 -0.41 -4.07
N GLU A 22 -7.92 0.27 -4.85
CA GLU A 22 -8.35 -0.22 -6.17
C GLU A 22 -7.16 -0.41 -7.12
N ARG A 23 -6.22 0.54 -7.12
CA ARG A 23 -4.98 0.42 -7.90
C ARG A 23 -4.13 -0.77 -7.46
N LEU A 24 -4.02 -1.01 -6.15
CA LEU A 24 -3.31 -2.16 -5.62
C LEU A 24 -4.02 -3.47 -6.01
N ALA A 25 -5.35 -3.53 -5.87
CA ALA A 25 -6.15 -4.70 -6.23
C ALA A 25 -6.07 -5.02 -7.72
N HIS A 26 -6.11 -3.99 -8.57
CA HIS A 26 -5.89 -4.14 -10.01
C HIS A 26 -4.49 -4.70 -10.31
N HIS A 27 -3.45 -4.14 -9.70
CA HIS A 27 -2.08 -4.62 -9.88
C HIS A 27 -1.94 -6.09 -9.45
N MET A 28 -2.45 -6.43 -8.26
CA MET A 28 -2.44 -7.81 -7.74
C MET A 28 -3.22 -8.77 -8.63
N ARG A 29 -4.37 -8.35 -9.18
CA ARG A 29 -5.13 -9.16 -10.15
C ARG A 29 -4.39 -9.37 -11.46
N THR A 30 -3.62 -8.37 -11.91
CA THR A 30 -2.93 -8.38 -13.20
C THR A 30 -1.63 -9.19 -13.12
N HIS A 31 -0.84 -8.97 -12.08
CA HIS A 31 0.50 -9.55 -11.94
C HIS A 31 0.55 -10.75 -10.99
N GLY A 32 -0.46 -10.94 -10.12
CA GLY A 32 -0.47 -11.98 -9.09
C GLY A 32 0.54 -11.76 -7.96
N LEU A 33 1.29 -10.66 -8.00
CA LEU A 33 2.41 -10.35 -7.12
C LEU A 33 2.24 -8.96 -6.51
N PRO A 34 2.80 -8.72 -5.30
CA PRO A 34 2.83 -7.38 -4.73
C PRO A 34 3.62 -6.40 -5.58
N PRO A 35 3.18 -5.13 -5.64
CA PRO A 35 3.92 -4.09 -6.37
C PRO A 35 5.32 -3.96 -5.80
N SER A 36 6.30 -3.93 -6.70
CA SER A 36 7.70 -3.85 -6.33
C SER A 36 8.14 -2.41 -6.09
N THR A 37 9.01 -2.20 -5.11
CA THR A 37 9.65 -0.91 -4.83
C THR A 37 10.96 -0.72 -5.61
N SER A 38 11.32 -1.66 -6.50
CA SER A 38 12.60 -1.65 -7.21
C SER A 38 12.74 -0.47 -8.17
N ALA A 39 13.98 0.02 -8.31
CA ALA A 39 14.30 1.21 -9.11
C ALA A 39 14.00 1.07 -10.61
N GLY A 40 13.98 -0.16 -11.14
CA GLY A 40 13.63 -0.47 -12.53
C GLY A 40 12.12 -0.48 -12.84
N THR A 41 11.28 -0.28 -11.82
CA THR A 41 9.82 -0.35 -11.93
C THR A 41 9.21 1.05 -12.11
N ASP A 42 8.05 1.09 -12.77
CA ASP A 42 7.22 2.29 -12.93
C ASP A 42 7.04 3.05 -11.60
N ALA A 43 7.05 4.38 -11.69
CA ALA A 43 6.96 5.25 -10.52
C ALA A 43 5.62 5.09 -9.77
N ALA A 44 4.53 4.72 -10.45
CA ALA A 44 3.25 4.45 -9.81
C ALA A 44 3.26 3.14 -9.02
N GLU A 45 3.90 2.09 -9.53
CA GLU A 45 4.04 0.82 -8.80
C GLU A 45 4.87 1.00 -7.54
N ARG A 46 5.99 1.73 -7.60
CA ARG A 46 6.79 2.06 -6.42
C ARG A 46 5.96 2.77 -5.35
N ARG A 47 5.15 3.75 -5.75
CA ARG A 47 4.23 4.46 -4.83
C ARG A 47 3.21 3.51 -4.19
N LEU A 48 2.70 2.52 -4.94
CA LEU A 48 1.80 1.49 -4.38
C LEU A 48 2.53 0.57 -3.40
N GLY A 49 3.79 0.20 -3.68
CA GLY A 49 4.64 -0.57 -2.76
C GLY A 49 4.89 0.15 -1.43
N TYR A 50 5.19 1.46 -1.49
CA TYR A 50 5.30 2.29 -0.27
C TYR A 50 3.97 2.39 0.47
N TRP A 51 2.85 2.61 -0.24
CA TRP A 51 1.53 2.69 0.36
C TRP A 51 1.13 1.39 1.09
N LEU A 52 1.37 0.24 0.47
CA LEU A 52 1.13 -1.08 1.08
C LEU A 52 2.01 -1.29 2.32
N SER A 53 3.27 -0.85 2.26
CA SER A 53 4.18 -0.90 3.41
C SER A 53 3.67 -0.06 4.58
N THR A 54 3.11 1.13 4.32
CA THR A 54 2.42 1.93 5.34
C THR A 54 1.23 1.16 5.93
N GLN A 55 0.36 0.55 5.12
CA GLN A 55 -0.80 -0.17 5.65
C GLN A 55 -0.39 -1.35 6.55
N ARG A 56 0.67 -2.07 6.17
CA ARG A 56 1.24 -3.16 6.97
C ARG A 56 1.82 -2.65 8.29
N ARG A 57 2.50 -1.50 8.27
CA ARG A 57 3.02 -0.86 9.49
C ARG A 57 1.88 -0.47 10.43
N GLU A 58 0.84 0.18 9.92
CA GLU A 58 -0.33 0.58 10.72
C GLU A 58 -1.07 -0.64 11.29
N GLU A 59 -1.13 -1.75 10.55
CA GLU A 59 -1.70 -3.01 11.05
C GLU A 59 -0.88 -3.58 12.21
N ARG A 60 0.44 -3.66 12.05
CA ARG A 60 1.36 -4.11 13.12
C ARG A 60 1.27 -3.23 14.37
N LEU A 61 1.10 -1.91 14.18
CA LEU A 61 0.93 -0.95 15.26
C LEU A 61 -0.51 -0.91 15.82
N ARG A 62 -1.43 -1.70 15.23
CA ARG A 62 -2.87 -1.70 15.56
C ARG A 62 -3.54 -0.33 15.43
N THR A 63 -3.00 0.54 14.58
CA THR A 63 -3.53 1.87 14.27
C THR A 63 -4.33 1.90 12.96
N LEU A 64 -4.29 0.81 12.17
CA LEU A 64 -5.11 0.67 10.98
C LEU A 64 -6.60 0.57 11.34
N LEU A 65 -7.40 1.44 10.72
CA LEU A 65 -8.85 1.46 10.92
C LEU A 65 -9.49 0.12 10.52
N PRO A 66 -10.49 -0.38 11.29
CA PRO A 66 -11.09 -1.70 11.05
C PRO A 66 -11.71 -1.82 9.65
N HIS A 67 -12.44 -0.80 9.19
CA HIS A 67 -13.04 -0.81 7.84
C HIS A 67 -11.98 -0.82 6.72
N ARG A 68 -10.80 -0.21 6.93
CA ARG A 68 -9.69 -0.24 5.97
C ARG A 68 -9.05 -1.63 5.93
N ARG A 69 -8.89 -2.24 7.10
CA ARG A 69 -8.43 -3.62 7.23
C ARG A 69 -9.36 -4.59 6.48
N GLU A 70 -10.67 -4.47 6.67
CA GLU A 70 -11.65 -5.31 6.00
C GLU A 70 -11.61 -5.12 4.48
N GLN A 71 -11.57 -3.88 4.00
CA GLN A 71 -11.43 -3.60 2.57
C GLN A 71 -10.15 -4.18 1.96
N LEU A 72 -9.01 -4.09 2.66
CA LEU A 72 -7.76 -4.72 2.22
C LEU A 72 -7.86 -6.25 2.16
N ASP A 73 -8.51 -6.86 3.15
CA ASP A 73 -8.71 -8.31 3.22
C ASP A 73 -9.58 -8.82 2.05
N GLN A 74 -10.64 -8.07 1.72
CA GLN A 74 -11.54 -8.39 0.61
C GLN A 74 -10.90 -8.14 -0.76
N ALA A 75 -10.23 -7.01 -0.94
CA ALA A 75 -9.72 -6.61 -2.25
C ALA A 75 -8.37 -7.27 -2.60
N VAL A 76 -7.54 -7.57 -1.60
CA VAL A 76 -6.18 -8.08 -1.78
C VAL A 76 -5.89 -9.20 -0.77
N PRO A 77 -6.42 -10.41 -0.98
CA PRO A 77 -6.14 -11.54 -0.09
C PRO A 77 -4.62 -11.79 -0.04
N GLY A 78 -4.06 -11.89 1.18
CA GLY A 78 -2.62 -12.07 1.37
C GLY A 78 -1.79 -10.77 1.36
N TRP A 79 -2.41 -9.59 1.38
CA TRP A 79 -1.70 -8.30 1.48
C TRP A 79 -0.76 -8.20 2.69
N ARG A 80 -0.98 -8.99 3.74
CA ARG A 80 -0.15 -9.07 4.96
C ARG A 80 1.13 -9.90 4.78
N THR A 81 1.17 -10.76 3.76
CA THR A 81 2.26 -11.71 3.58
C THR A 81 3.54 -10.95 3.26
N HIS A 82 4.50 -11.07 4.17
CA HIS A 82 5.82 -10.51 4.02
C HIS A 82 6.62 -11.43 3.09
N HIS A 83 6.54 -11.23 1.78
CA HIS A 83 7.56 -11.77 0.90
C HIS A 83 8.81 -10.91 1.09
N THR A 84 9.57 -11.20 2.16
CA THR A 84 10.95 -10.74 2.29
C THR A 84 11.75 -11.43 1.20
N MET A 85 11.80 -10.82 0.03
CA MET A 85 12.88 -11.07 -0.91
C MET A 85 13.16 -9.75 -1.60
N TRP A 86 13.84 -8.88 -0.86
CA TRP A 86 14.56 -7.76 -1.42
C TRP A 86 16.01 -8.24 -1.60
N ALA A 87 16.44 -8.32 -2.85
CA ALA A 87 17.84 -8.24 -3.24
C ALA A 87 17.97 -6.98 -4.11
#